data_AF-A0A541CJV3-F1
#
_entry.id   AF-A0A541CJV3-F1
#
_cell.length_a   1.000
_cell.length_b   1.000
_cell.length_c   1.000
_cell.angle_alpha   90.00
_cell.angle_beta   90.00
_cell.angle_gamma   90.00
#
_symmetry.space_group_name_H-M   'P 1'
#
loop_
_entity.id
_entity.type
_entity.pdbx_description
1 polymer ?
#
loop_
_entity_poly.entity_id
_entity_poly.type
_entity_poly.pdbx_seq_one_letter_code
_entity_poly.pdbx_strand_id
1 'polypeptide(L)' 'MTVRRDDRAGVRPPPPGREVIYEHRRMGAWLRVAAVDAATGIEAVATGPAEAPAMVERLAAAKLERLLAARRR' A
#
# COMPACT_ATOMS: atom_id res chain seq x y z
N MET A 1 3.84 -11.17 32.21
CA MET A 1 4.19 -11.83 30.93
C MET A 1 3.03 -11.64 29.96
N THR A 2 2.98 -10.50 29.28
CA THR A 2 1.88 -10.13 28.38
C THR A 2 2.24 -10.56 26.97
N VAL A 3 1.59 -11.63 26.51
CA VAL A 3 1.71 -12.13 25.13
C VAL A 3 1.19 -11.04 24.19
N ARG A 4 2.08 -10.43 23.41
CA ARG A 4 1.69 -9.57 22.29
C ARG A 4 1.05 -10.48 21.24
N ARG A 5 -0.28 -10.43 21.13
CA ARG A 5 -1.02 -11.07 20.04
C ARG A 5 -0.45 -10.56 18.72
N ASP A 6 -0.08 -11.52 17.89
CA ASP A 6 0.34 -11.34 16.52
C ASP A 6 -0.91 -10.95 15.70
N ASP A 7 -1.11 -9.66 15.46
CA ASP A 7 -2.24 -9.11 14.70
C ASP A 7 -2.11 -9.33 13.17
N ARG A 8 -1.45 -10.41 12.73
CA ARG A 8 -1.34 -10.81 11.31
C ARG A 8 -2.59 -11.47 10.73
N ALA A 9 -3.76 -11.21 11.31
CA ALA A 9 -5.04 -11.70 10.79
C ALA A 9 -5.62 -10.66 9.82
N GLY A 10 -5.28 -10.76 8.53
CA GLY A 10 -5.92 -9.89 7.52
C GLY A 10 -5.48 -10.03 6.07
N VAL A 11 -4.39 -10.74 5.76
CA VAL A 11 -4.00 -10.91 4.34
C VAL A 11 -4.84 -12.02 3.73
N ARG A 12 -6.02 -11.65 3.21
CA ARG A 12 -6.77 -12.49 2.29
C ARG A 12 -5.94 -12.61 1.00
N PRO A 13 -5.60 -13.83 0.52
CA PRO A 13 -4.93 -13.96 -0.75
C PRO A 13 -5.84 -13.37 -1.84
N PRO A 14 -5.35 -12.45 -2.67
CA PRO A 14 -6.18 -11.84 -3.69
C PRO A 14 -6.55 -12.88 -4.76
N PRO A 15 -7.80 -12.89 -5.23
CA PRO A 15 -8.20 -13.64 -6.42
C PRO A 15 -7.49 -13.08 -7.68
N PRO A 16 -7.38 -13.87 -8.76
CA PRO A 16 -6.44 -13.59 -9.85
C PRO A 16 -6.74 -12.28 -10.61
N GLY A 17 -5.71 -11.44 -10.76
CA GLY A 17 -5.71 -10.24 -11.60
C GLY A 17 -4.49 -9.32 -11.39
N ARG A 18 -4.14 -9.03 -10.13
CA ARG A 18 -2.86 -8.42 -9.68
C ARG A 18 -2.92 -8.27 -8.16
N GLU A 19 -1.92 -8.78 -7.46
CA GLU A 19 -1.78 -8.57 -6.01
C GLU A 19 -1.05 -7.25 -5.75
N VAL A 20 -1.60 -6.42 -4.87
CA VAL A 20 -0.96 -5.17 -4.43
C VAL A 20 -0.76 -5.20 -2.92
N ILE A 21 0.50 -5.04 -2.51
CA ILE A 21 0.91 -4.95 -1.11
C ILE A 21 0.97 -3.46 -0.73
N TYR A 22 0.41 -3.11 0.42
CA TYR A 22 0.47 -1.75 0.95
C TYR A 22 1.31 -1.71 2.23
N GLU A 23 2.32 -0.82 2.27
CA GLU A 23 3.10 -0.53 3.47
C GLU A 23 2.77 0.88 3.99
N HIS A 24 2.21 0.95 5.19
CA HIS A 24 1.89 2.20 5.88
C HIS A 24 2.98 2.54 6.91
N ARG A 25 3.55 3.75 6.80
CA ARG A 25 4.54 4.29 7.74
C ARG A 25 4.06 5.63 8.29
N ARG A 26 3.62 5.63 9.56
CA ARG A 26 3.24 6.87 10.27
C ARG A 26 4.50 7.60 10.73
N MET A 27 4.56 8.90 10.44
CA MET A 27 5.65 9.83 10.72
C MET A 27 5.05 11.08 11.37
N GLY A 28 4.65 10.96 12.65
CA GLY A 28 3.92 12.02 13.36
C GLY A 28 2.55 12.29 12.73
N ALA A 29 2.33 13.54 12.31
CA ALA A 29 1.11 13.98 11.62
C ALA A 29 1.03 13.53 10.15
N TRP A 30 2.08 12.89 9.63
CA TRP A 30 2.15 12.41 8.25
C TRP A 30 2.07 10.89 8.18
N LEU A 31 1.54 10.39 7.06
CA LEU A 31 1.51 8.98 6.70
C LEU A 31 2.12 8.81 5.32
N ARG A 32 3.14 7.96 5.22
CA ARG A 32 3.65 7.44 3.95
C ARG A 32 2.96 6.11 3.66
N VAL A 33 2.47 5.92 2.44
CA VAL A 33 1.96 4.65 1.95
C VAL A 33 2.73 4.27 0.69
N ALA A 34 3.33 3.08 0.69
CA ALA A 34 3.87 2.44 -0.51
C ALA A 34 2.88 1.40 -1.00
N ALA A 35 2.48 1.48 -2.27
CA ALA A 35 1.70 0.47 -2.98
C ALA A 35 2.63 -0.27 -3.94
N VAL A 36 2.76 -1.59 -3.77
CA VAL A 36 3.69 -2.43 -4.51
C VAL A 36 2.90 -3.51 -5.25
N ASP A 37 3.04 -3.55 -6.57
CA ASP A 37 2.53 -4.67 -7.34
C ASP A 37 3.39 -5.92 -7.12
N ALA A 38 2.83 -6.97 -6.52
CA ALA A 38 3.59 -8.15 -6.13
C ALA A 38 4.15 -8.93 -7.32
N ALA A 39 3.50 -8.85 -8.49
CA ALA A 39 3.93 -9.56 -9.69
C ALA A 39 5.17 -8.93 -10.36
N THR A 40 5.34 -7.61 -10.26
CA THR A 40 6.43 -6.88 -10.95
C THR A 40 7.40 -6.16 -10.02
N GLY A 41 7.09 -6.05 -8.73
CA GLY A 41 7.84 -5.26 -7.77
C GLY A 41 7.76 -3.74 -8.02
N ILE A 42 6.88 -3.28 -8.91
CA ILE A 42 6.72 -1.85 -9.17
C ILE A 42 6.06 -1.22 -7.96
N GLU A 43 6.73 -0.21 -7.40
CA GLU A 43 6.25 0.56 -6.25
C GLU A 43 5.82 1.98 -6.67
N ALA A 44 4.75 2.46 -6.05
CA ALA A 44 4.41 3.87 -6.01
C ALA A 44 4.18 4.32 -4.56
N VAL A 45 4.63 5.55 -4.26
CA VAL A 45 4.55 6.11 -2.91
C VAL A 45 3.68 7.36 -2.89
N ALA A 46 2.82 7.46 -1.88
CA ALA A 46 2.14 8.68 -1.51
C ALA A 46 2.45 9.05 -0.06
N THR A 47 2.44 10.34 0.23
CA THR A 47 2.51 10.87 1.59
C THR A 47 1.39 11.88 1.76
N GLY A 48 0.73 11.87 2.91
CA GLY A 48 -0.33 12.82 3.24
C GLY A 48 -0.64 12.82 4.73
N PRO A 49 -1.66 13.57 5.15
CA PRO A 49 -2.03 13.68 6.55
C PRO A 49 -2.43 12.31 7.13
N ALA A 50 -1.94 12.01 8.32
CA ALA A 50 -2.09 10.69 8.92
C ALA A 50 -3.49 10.43 9.48
N GLU A 51 -4.30 11.46 9.62
CA GLU A 51 -5.73 11.43 9.90
C GLU A 51 -6.57 11.03 8.68
N ALA A 52 -5.99 11.05 7.47
CA ALA A 52 -6.67 10.72 6.22
C ALA A 52 -6.03 9.49 5.51
N PRO A 53 -5.88 8.32 6.18
CA PRO A 53 -5.13 7.18 5.64
C PRO A 53 -5.68 6.63 4.33
N ALA A 54 -7.00 6.53 4.21
CA ALA A 54 -7.65 6.05 2.99
C ALA A 54 -7.40 6.97 1.78
N MET A 55 -7.22 8.28 2.00
CA MET A 55 -6.85 9.21 0.93
C MET A 55 -5.43 8.95 0.44
N VAL A 56 -4.48 8.76 1.37
CA VAL A 56 -3.07 8.50 1.03
C VAL A 56 -2.94 7.16 0.30
N GLU A 57 -3.64 6.12 0.74
CA GLU A 57 -3.65 4.82 0.09
C GLU A 57 -4.24 4.88 -1.32
N ARG A 58 -5.38 5.55 -1.51
CA ARG A 58 -5.96 5.79 -2.85
C ARG A 58 -5.01 6.51 -3.79
N LEU A 59 -4.26 7.50 -3.29
CA LEU A 59 -3.26 8.21 -4.08
C LEU A 59 -2.08 7.31 -4.45
N ALA A 60 -1.61 6.46 -3.54
CA ALA A 60 -0.55 5.48 -3.83
C ALA A 60 -1.01 4.47 -4.90
N ALA A 61 -2.22 3.93 -4.77
CA ALA A 61 -2.81 3.02 -5.74
C ALA A 61 -2.95 3.66 -7.13
N ALA A 62 -3.47 4.90 -7.22
CA ALA A 62 -3.60 5.61 -8.49
C ALA A 62 -2.24 5.87 -9.17
N LYS A 63 -1.19 6.16 -8.37
CA LYS A 63 0.17 6.30 -8.89
C LYS A 63 0.72 4.98 -9.40
N LEU A 64 0.46 3.87 -8.69
CA LEU A 64 0.86 2.53 -9.13
C LEU A 64 0.22 2.18 -10.46
N GLU A 65 -1.09 2.36 -10.59
CA GLU A 65 -1.81 2.09 -11.85
C GLU A 65 -1.25 2.89 -13.03
N ARG A 66 -0.93 4.18 -12.81
CA ARG A 66 -0.30 5.01 -13.83
C ARG A 66 1.08 4.47 -14.25
N LEU A 67 1.91 4.06 -13.29
CA LEU A 67 3.23 3.49 -13.58
C LEU A 67 3.15 2.16 -14.32
N LEU A 68 2.18 1.31 -13.95
CA LEU A 68 1.92 0.04 -14.62
C LEU A 68 1.41 0.25 -16.05
N ALA A 69 0.51 1.20 -16.27
CA ALA A 69 0.02 1.55 -17.59
C ALA A 69 1.12 2.11 -18.50
N ALA A 70 2.05 2.90 -17.98
CA ALA A 70 3.16 3.46 -18.74
C ALA A 70 4.15 2.39 -19.24
N ARG A 71 4.33 1.28 -18.50
CA ARG A 71 5.25 0.20 -18.85
C ARG A 71 4.66 -0.88 -19.77
N ARG A 72 3.35 -0.86 -20.00
CA ARG A 72 2.68 -1.75 -20.98
C ARG A 72 2.72 -1.20 -22.41
N ARG A 73 3.30 -0.02 -22.62
CA ARG A 73 3.52 0.61 -23.92
C ARG A 73 4.95 0.36 -24.37
#